data_AF-A0A501XMU0-F1
#
_entry.id   AF-A0A501XMU0-F1
#
_cell.length_a   1.000
_cell.length_b   1.000
_cell.length_c   1.000
_cell.angle_alpha   90.00
_cell.angle_beta   90.00
_cell.angle_gamma   90.00
#
_symmetry.space_group_name_H-M   'P 1'
#
loop_
_entity.id
_entity.type
_entity.pdbx_description
1 polymer ?
#
loop_
_entity_poly.entity_id
_entity_poly.type
_entity_poly.pdbx_seq_one_letter_code
_entity_poly.pdbx_strand_id
1 'polypeptide(L)'
;MRPAIFMAALLAACTPASAPSAEDLAIAIGVDVGMLRHVRCERVPNDPTEFVCRYQQRAGADWTHMEAVAARNGMRWVLIDTPGKPD
;
A
#
# COMPACT_ATOMS: atom_id res chain seq x y z
N MET A 1 -48.19 -23.28 -15.51
CA MET A 1 -47.32 -22.96 -14.35
C MET A 1 -45.90 -22.83 -14.89
N ARG A 2 -45.28 -21.65 -14.84
CA ARG A 2 -43.95 -21.36 -15.41
C ARG A 2 -42.98 -21.04 -14.26
N PRO A 3 -41.82 -21.72 -14.14
CA PRO A 3 -40.85 -21.38 -13.10
C PRO A 3 -40.06 -20.15 -13.53
N ALA A 4 -40.10 -19.10 -12.72
CA ALA A 4 -39.22 -17.95 -12.86
C ALA A 4 -37.86 -18.31 -12.24
N ILE A 5 -36.86 -18.50 -13.09
CA ILE A 5 -35.47 -18.70 -12.67
C ILE A 5 -34.94 -17.34 -12.20
N PHE A 6 -34.85 -17.17 -10.88
CA PHE A 6 -34.13 -16.06 -10.25
C PHE A 6 -32.62 -16.32 -10.42
N MET A 7 -32.02 -15.75 -11.48
CA MET A 7 -30.57 -15.62 -11.58
C MET A 7 -30.10 -14.58 -10.57
N ALA A 8 -29.58 -15.04 -9.44
CA ALA A 8 -28.84 -14.20 -8.51
C ALA A 8 -27.51 -13.81 -9.15
N ALA A 9 -27.38 -12.55 -9.56
CA ALA A 9 -26.13 -11.98 -10.03
C ALA A 9 -25.11 -11.98 -8.89
N LEU A 10 -24.10 -12.85 -9.00
CA LEU A 10 -22.89 -12.81 -8.20
C LEU A 10 -22.10 -11.56 -8.59
N LEU A 11 -22.39 -10.45 -7.92
CA LEU A 11 -21.51 -9.28 -7.92
C LEU A 11 -20.23 -9.68 -7.17
N ALA A 12 -19.22 -10.12 -7.93
CA ALA A 12 -17.86 -10.24 -7.43
C ALA A 12 -17.40 -8.84 -6.99
N ALA A 13 -17.54 -8.55 -5.71
CA ALA A 13 -17.05 -7.31 -5.11
C ALA A 13 -15.52 -7.34 -5.17
N CYS A 14 -14.94 -6.67 -6.18
CA CYS A 14 -13.54 -6.29 -6.15
C CYS A 14 -13.37 -5.30 -4.99
N THR A 15 -13.10 -5.81 -3.79
CA THR A 15 -12.68 -4.96 -2.68
C THR A 15 -11.39 -4.27 -3.10
N PRO A 16 -11.33 -2.93 -3.09
CA PRO A 16 -10.12 -2.22 -3.45
C PRO A 16 -8.95 -2.73 -2.60
N ALA A 17 -7.80 -2.99 -3.22
CA ALA A 17 -6.61 -3.46 -2.51
C ALA A 17 -6.37 -2.54 -1.30
N SER A 18 -6.21 -3.13 -0.11
CA SER A 18 -5.87 -2.40 1.11
C SER A 18 -4.57 -1.62 0.88
N ALA A 19 -4.41 -0.44 1.45
CA ALA A 19 -3.10 0.22 1.48
C ALA A 19 -2.11 -0.64 2.32
N PRO A 20 -0.79 -0.54 2.09
CA PRO A 20 0.19 -1.21 2.94
C PRO A 20 0.13 -0.68 4.37
N SER A 21 0.31 -1.57 5.34
CA SER A 21 0.54 -1.21 6.74
C SER A 21 1.96 -0.63 6.95
N ALA A 22 2.24 -0.13 8.16
CA ALA A 22 3.59 0.31 8.50
C ALA A 22 4.57 -0.87 8.51
N GLU A 23 4.13 -2.04 8.97
CA GLU A 23 4.89 -3.29 8.96
C GLU A 23 5.18 -3.74 7.53
N ASP A 24 4.18 -3.73 6.65
CA ASP A 24 4.35 -4.06 5.23
C ASP A 24 5.39 -3.16 4.57
N LEU A 25 5.29 -1.85 4.81
CA LEU A 25 6.22 -0.86 4.26
C LEU A 25 7.64 -1.05 4.82
N ALA A 26 7.79 -1.31 6.13
CA ALA A 26 9.08 -1.59 6.75
C ALA A 26 9.75 -2.83 6.16
N ILE A 27 8.98 -3.90 5.93
CA ILE A 27 9.45 -5.11 5.26
C ILE A 27 9.90 -4.80 3.83
N ALA A 28 9.12 -4.01 3.08
CA ALA A 28 9.44 -3.66 1.70
C ALA A 28 10.72 -2.79 1.59
N ILE A 29 10.94 -1.88 2.54
CA ILE A 29 12.16 -1.05 2.63
C ILE A 29 13.36 -1.87 3.15
N GLY A 30 13.12 -2.88 3.97
CA GLY A 30 14.17 -3.66 4.63
C GLY A 30 14.68 -3.03 5.93
N VAL A 31 13.79 -2.42 6.73
CA VAL A 31 14.09 -1.82 8.03
C VAL A 31 13.15 -2.34 9.12
N ASP A 32 13.51 -2.14 10.39
CA ASP A 32 12.58 -2.40 11.49
C ASP A 32 11.39 -1.43 11.45
N VAL A 33 10.19 -1.91 11.79
CA VAL A 33 8.98 -1.04 11.85
C VAL A 33 9.15 0.12 12.83
N GLY A 34 9.93 -0.04 13.89
CA GLY A 34 10.25 1.03 14.85
C GLY A 34 11.15 2.13 14.28
N MET A 35 11.72 1.94 13.07
CA MET A 35 12.45 2.96 12.32
C MET A 35 11.53 3.79 11.43
N LEU A 36 10.24 3.47 11.35
CA LEU A 36 9.23 4.23 10.62
C LEU A 36 8.23 4.87 11.59
N ARG A 37 7.74 6.05 11.24
CA ARG A 37 6.59 6.67 11.93
C ARG A 37 5.82 7.61 11.01
N HIS A 38 4.61 7.99 11.44
CA HIS A 38 3.70 8.84 10.66
C HIS A 38 3.45 8.31 9.24
N VAL A 39 3.39 6.99 9.07
CA VAL A 39 3.16 6.35 7.77
C VAL A 39 1.76 6.65 7.28
N ARG A 40 1.66 7.19 6.06
CA ARG A 40 0.41 7.45 5.35
C ARG A 40 0.58 7.06 3.89
N CYS A 41 -0.26 6.15 3.42
CA CYS A 41 -0.24 5.67 2.05
C CYS A 41 -1.52 6.04 1.32
N GLU A 42 -1.36 6.67 0.17
CA GLU A 42 -2.45 7.17 -0.68
C GLU A 42 -2.42 6.43 -2.01
N ARG A 43 -3.59 6.07 -2.53
CA ARG A 43 -3.69 5.32 -3.78
C ARG A 43 -3.21 6.20 -4.95
N VAL A 44 -2.44 5.63 -5.86
CA VAL A 44 -2.08 6.29 -7.12
C VAL A 44 -3.33 6.38 -8.01
N PRO A 45 -3.65 7.55 -8.58
CA PRO A 45 -4.76 7.64 -9.53
C PRO A 45 -4.53 6.71 -10.73
N ASN A 46 -5.57 5.95 -11.10
CA ASN A 46 -5.57 4.98 -12.20
C ASN A 46 -4.76 3.69 -12.00
N ASP A 47 -4.07 3.51 -10.86
CA ASP A 47 -3.47 2.22 -10.49
C ASP A 47 -3.99 1.74 -9.12
N PRO A 48 -4.82 0.68 -9.08
CA PRO A 48 -5.36 0.19 -7.83
C PRO A 48 -4.37 -0.63 -7.00
N THR A 49 -3.19 -0.95 -7.55
CA THR A 49 -2.16 -1.77 -6.91
C THR A 49 -1.00 -0.95 -6.36
N GLU A 50 -0.91 0.33 -6.73
CA GLU A 50 0.15 1.25 -6.31
C GLU A 50 -0.32 2.28 -5.29
N PHE A 51 0.57 2.60 -4.36
CA PHE A 51 0.35 3.57 -3.29
C PHE A 51 1.59 4.45 -3.10
N VAL A 52 1.38 5.76 -3.06
CA VAL A 52 2.38 6.73 -2.61
C VAL A 52 2.37 6.75 -1.09
N CYS A 53 3.46 6.32 -0.46
CA CYS A 53 3.62 6.25 0.98
C CYS A 53 4.54 7.37 1.45
N ARG A 54 4.01 8.25 2.30
CA ARG A 54 4.74 9.31 3.00
C ARG A 54 4.94 8.89 4.45
N TYR A 55 6.17 9.02 4.94
CA TYR A 55 6.53 8.58 6.28
C TYR A 55 7.77 9.34 6.78
N GLN A 56 8.13 9.12 8.03
CA GLN A 56 9.43 9.51 8.55
C GLN A 56 10.26 8.25 8.83
N GLN A 57 11.51 8.26 8.38
CA GLN A 57 12.46 7.19 8.63
C GLN A 57 13.57 7.67 9.56
N ARG A 58 13.95 6.81 10.51
CA ARG A 58 15.06 7.10 11.41
C ARG A 58 16.40 6.90 10.70
N ALA A 59 17.27 7.91 10.81
CA ALA A 59 18.66 7.88 10.35
C ALA A 59 19.55 8.31 11.53
N GLY A 60 20.02 7.33 12.31
CA GLY A 60 20.73 7.62 13.57
C GLY A 60 19.81 8.23 14.63
N ALA A 61 20.11 9.45 15.07
CA ALA A 61 19.29 10.18 16.04
C ALA A 61 18.13 10.94 15.39
N ASP A 62 18.22 11.19 14.08
CA ASP A 62 17.30 12.08 13.37
C ASP A 62 16.19 11.31 12.67
N TRP A 63 15.09 12.01 12.44
CA TRP A 63 13.96 11.54 11.65
C TRP A 63 13.88 12.35 10.37
N THR A 64 13.94 11.67 9.23
CA THR A 64 13.89 12.29 7.90
C THR A 64 12.57 11.97 7.23
N HIS A 65 11.94 12.97 6.59
CA HIS A 65 10.75 12.74 5.77
C HIS A 65 11.13 11.99 4.50
N MET A 66 10.38 10.94 4.23
CA MET A 66 10.56 10.06 3.09
C MET A 66 9.25 9.91 2.32
N GLU A 67 9.38 9.70 1.02
CA GLU A 67 8.34 9.25 0.11
C GLU A 67 8.85 8.03 -0.66
N ALA A 68 7.97 7.05 -0.86
CA ALA A 68 8.22 5.90 -1.70
C ALA A 68 6.90 5.40 -2.31
N VAL A 69 6.97 4.74 -3.46
CA VAL A 69 5.84 4.10 -4.12
C VAL A 69 5.91 2.59 -3.87
N ALA A 70 4.89 2.09 -3.18
CA ALA A 70 4.72 0.66 -2.90
C ALA A 70 3.67 0.06 -3.83
N ALA A 71 4.01 -1.06 -4.48
CA ALA A 71 3.11 -1.81 -5.33
C ALA A 71 2.79 -3.19 -4.75
N ARG A 72 1.56 -3.67 -4.97
CA ARG A 72 1.13 -5.01 -4.56
C ARG A 72 1.61 -6.06 -5.56
N ASN A 73 2.50 -6.96 -5.13
CA ASN A 73 2.93 -8.13 -5.90
C ASN A 73 2.44 -9.42 -5.21
N GLY A 74 1.29 -9.93 -5.68
CA GLY A 74 0.61 -11.07 -5.06
C GLY A 74 0.21 -10.77 -3.60
N MET A 75 0.81 -11.49 -2.66
CA MET A 75 0.58 -11.28 -1.22
C MET A 75 1.56 -10.28 -0.58
N ARG A 76 2.57 -9.81 -1.32
CA ARG A 76 3.65 -8.97 -0.78
C ARG A 76 3.54 -7.54 -1.30
N TRP A 77 4.14 -6.63 -0.54
CA TRP A 77 4.42 -5.27 -0.99
C TRP A 77 5.88 -5.17 -1.42
N VAL A 78 6.11 -4.44 -2.52
CA VAL A 78 7.44 -4.17 -3.04
C VAL A 78 7.56 -2.68 -3.33
N LEU A 79 8.76 -2.13 -3.18
CA LEU A 79 9.05 -0.78 -3.65
C LEU A 79 9.30 -0.81 -5.16
N ILE A 80 8.68 0.12 -5.87
CA ILE A 80 8.90 0.28 -7.32
C ILE A 80 9.79 1.51 -7.62
N ASP A 81 10.10 2.29 -6.59
CA ASP A 81 11.08 3.36 -6.60
C ASP A 81 12.11 3.21 -5.48
N THR A 82 13.09 4.11 -5.46
CA THR A 82 14.01 4.24 -4.32
C THR A 82 13.43 5.25 -3.36
N PRO A 83 13.28 4.93 -2.06
CA PRO A 83 12.83 5.89 -1.06
C PRO A 83 13.64 7.18 -1.09
N GLY A 84 12.95 8.30 -1.28
CA GLY A 84 13.55 9.62 -1.44
C GLY A 84 12.96 10.64 -0.50
N LYS A 85 13.52 11.85 -0.48
CA LYS A 85 12.80 12.99 0.11
C LYS A 85 11.58 13.28 -0.75
N PRO A 86 10.45 13.69 -0.16
CA PRO A 86 9.32 14.21 -0.94
C PRO A 86 9.79 15.37 -1.81
N ASP A 87 9.33 15.40 -3.06
CA ASP A 87 9.54 16.52 -3.99
C ASP A 87 8.83 17.81 -3.54
#